data_AF-A0A2M9L2S9-F1
#
_entry.id   AF-A0A2M9L2S9-F1
#
_cell.length_a   1.000
_cell.length_b   1.000
_cell.length_c   1.000
_cell.angle_alpha   90.00
_cell.angle_beta   90.00
_cell.angle_gamma   90.00
#
_symmetry.space_group_name_H-M   'P 1'
#
loop_
_entity.id
_entity.type
_entity.pdbx_description
1 polymer ?
#
loop_
_entity_poly.entity_id
_entity_poly.type
_entity_poly.pdbx_seq_one_letter_code
_entity_poly.pdbx_strand_id
1 'polypeptide(L)'
;MNSWINLDAIWRIVVVGLLTGAGLPALFALGLRLLNPAPLPGRPATDRPTAGPLGRTLAGLIFAVVLATIGWGVSGIVNHR
;
A
#
# COMPACT_ATOMS: atom_id res chain seq x y z
N MET A 1 -6.40 1.23 33.93
CA MET A 1 -5.04 0.81 33.56
C MET A 1 -4.73 -0.44 34.38
N ASN A 2 -4.64 -1.62 33.77
CA ASN A 2 -4.19 -2.81 34.49
C ASN A 2 -2.67 -2.76 34.55
N SER A 3 -2.07 -2.76 35.76
CA SER A 3 -0.64 -2.54 36.02
C SER A 3 0.33 -3.44 35.24
N TRP A 4 -0.16 -4.51 34.62
CA TRP A 4 0.61 -5.51 33.89
C TRP A 4 0.47 -5.41 32.37
N ILE A 5 -0.53 -4.68 31.85
CA ILE A 5 -0.75 -4.53 30.41
C ILE A 5 -1.15 -3.11 30.04
N ASN A 6 -0.28 -2.47 29.26
CA ASN A 6 -0.52 -1.12 28.76
C ASN A 6 -1.20 -1.20 27.39
N LEU A 7 -2.53 -1.20 27.41
CA LEU A 7 -3.36 -1.22 26.21
C LEU A 7 -3.08 -0.03 25.26
N ASP A 8 -2.72 1.14 25.79
CA ASP A 8 -2.34 2.30 24.98
C ASP A 8 -1.05 2.04 24.19
N ALA A 9 -0.05 1.48 24.86
CA ALA A 9 1.21 1.10 24.22
C ALA A 9 1.00 0.01 23.16
N ILE A 10 0.19 -1.01 23.45
CA ILE A 10 -0.10 -2.09 22.49
C ILE A 10 -0.80 -1.53 21.25
N TRP A 11 -1.80 -0.68 21.43
CA TRP A 11 -2.51 -0.07 20.31
C TRP A 11 -1.58 0.76 19.42
N ARG A 12 -0.70 1.57 20.03
CA ARG A 12 0.32 2.33 19.29
C ARG A 12 1.25 1.42 18.49
N ILE A 13 1.76 0.34 19.09
CA ILE A 13 2.65 -0.60 18.41
C ILE A 13 1.95 -1.29 17.25
N VAL A 14 0.69 -1.72 17.43
CA VAL A 14 -0.10 -2.33 16.35
C VAL A 14 -0.29 -1.35 15.20
N VAL A 15 -0.67 -0.10 15.49
CA VAL A 15 -0.87 0.92 14.46
C VAL A 15 0.43 1.21 13.71
N VAL A 16 1.54 1.42 14.43
CA VAL A 16 2.85 1.68 13.79
C VAL A 16 3.30 0.46 12.99
N GLY A 17 3.23 -0.75 13.55
CA GLY A 17 3.60 -1.99 12.85
C GLY A 17 2.75 -2.26 11.62
N LEU A 18 1.44 -1.96 11.68
CA LEU A 18 0.56 -2.09 10.53
C LEU A 18 0.91 -1.07 9.44
N LEU A 19 1.18 0.18 9.81
CA LEU A 19 1.53 1.24 8.85
C LEU A 19 2.90 0.99 8.20
N THR A 20 3.93 0.70 9.02
CA THR A 20 5.31 0.53 8.55
C THR A 20 5.56 -0.84 7.93
N GLY A 21 4.84 -1.88 8.36
CA GLY A 21 4.96 -3.24 7.83
C GLY A 21 3.99 -3.53 6.70
N ALA A 22 2.69 -3.58 7.01
CA ALA A 22 1.65 -4.03 6.08
C ALA A 22 1.04 -2.92 5.20
N GLY A 23 1.21 -1.65 5.58
CA GLY A 23 0.64 -0.50 4.90
C GLY A 23 1.21 -0.33 3.49
N LEU A 24 2.53 -0.51 3.33
CA LEU A 24 3.19 -0.45 2.02
C LEU A 24 2.76 -1.58 1.07
N PRO A 25 2.78 -2.86 1.48
CA PRO A 25 2.21 -3.96 0.69
C PRO A 25 0.74 -3.74 0.31
N ALA A 26 -0.07 -3.19 1.21
CA ALA A 26 -1.48 -2.89 0.93
C ALA A 26 -1.65 -1.79 -0.13
N LEU A 27 -0.86 -0.71 -0.06
CA LEU A 27 -0.85 0.33 -1.09
C LEU A 27 -0.40 -0.22 -2.44
N PHE A 28 0.64 -1.05 -2.46
CA PHE A 28 1.10 -1.70 -3.68
C PHE A 28 0.01 -2.58 -4.31
N ALA A 29 -0.67 -3.40 -3.50
CA ALA A 29 -1.79 -4.21 -3.96
C ALA A 29 -2.96 -3.36 -4.51
N LEU A 30 -3.24 -2.21 -3.89
CA LEU A 30 -4.23 -1.26 -4.38
C LEU A 30 -3.87 -0.68 -5.75
N GLY A 31 -2.60 -0.31 -5.96
CA GLY A 31 -2.09 0.12 -7.27
C GLY A 31 -2.28 -0.94 -8.36
N LEU A 32 -2.00 -2.21 -8.04
CA LEU A 32 -2.26 -3.34 -8.94
C LEU A 32 -3.76 -3.53 -9.21
N ARG A 33 -4.61 -3.37 -8.20
CA ARG A 33 -6.06 -3.48 -8.34
C ARG A 33 -6.63 -2.41 -9.28
N LEU A 34 -6.10 -1.19 -9.23
CA LEU A 34 -6.48 -0.11 -10.15
C LEU A 34 -6.01 -0.36 -11.58
N LEU A 35 -4.88 -1.06 -11.75
CA LEU A 35 -4.34 -1.43 -13.05
C LEU A 35 -5.06 -2.65 -13.68
N ASN A 36 -5.64 -3.51 -12.84
CA ASN A 36 -6.35 -4.72 -13.24
C ASN A 36 -7.81 -4.71 -12.74
N PRO A 37 -8.70 -3.92 -13.38
CA PRO A 37 -10.10 -3.85 -13.00
C PRO A 37 -10.81 -5.21 -13.15
N ALA A 38 -11.83 -5.43 -12.32
CA ALA A 38 -12.58 -6.68 -12.35
C ALA A 38 -13.36 -6.83 -13.68
N PRO A 39 -13.54 -8.08 -14.17
CA PRO A 39 -14.40 -8.34 -15.31
C PRO A 39 -15.81 -7.81 -15.08
N LEU A 40 -16.40 -7.22 -16.12
CA LEU A 40 -17.78 -6.76 -16.09
C LEU A 40 -18.74 -7.95 -16.20
N PRO A 41 -19.83 -7.99 -15.41
CA PRO A 41 -20.83 -9.05 -15.53
C PRO A 41 -21.38 -9.11 -16.96
N GLY A 42 -21.41 -10.30 -17.56
CA GLY A 42 -21.96 -10.51 -18.90
C GLY A 42 -21.00 -10.26 -20.08
N ARG A 43 -19.73 -9.89 -19.85
CA ARG A 43 -18.71 -9.83 -20.91
C ARG A 43 -17.99 -11.18 -21.08
N PRO A 44 -17.69 -11.61 -22.33
CA PRO A 44 -16.89 -12.81 -22.57
C PRO A 44 -15.49 -12.65 -21.95
N ALA A 45 -14.91 -13.75 -21.44
CA ALA A 45 -13.62 -13.74 -20.75
C ALA A 45 -12.42 -13.29 -21.62
N THR A 46 -12.62 -13.21 -22.94
CA THR A 46 -11.66 -12.66 -23.91
C THR A 46 -11.56 -11.13 -23.82
N ASP A 47 -12.59 -10.47 -23.30
CA ASP A 47 -12.65 -9.01 -23.14
C ASP A 47 -12.16 -8.63 -21.74
N ARG A 48 -10.84 -8.76 -21.52
CA ARG A 48 -10.21 -8.31 -20.26
C ARG A 48 -10.27 -6.78 -20.20
N PRO A 49 -10.99 -6.19 -19.23
CA PRO A 49 -10.98 -4.75 -19.08
C PRO A 49 -9.58 -4.30 -18.71
N THR A 50 -8.99 -3.44 -19.52
CA THR A 50 -7.72 -2.80 -19.21
C THR A 50 -7.97 -1.53 -18.42
N ALA A 51 -7.04 -1.17 -17.52
CA ALA A 51 -7.15 0.11 -16.82
C ALA A 51 -7.20 1.27 -17.82
N GLY A 52 -8.22 2.12 -17.69
CA GLY A 52 -8.29 3.38 -18.42
C GLY A 52 -7.12 4.31 -18.04
N PRO A 53 -6.92 5.40 -18.79
CA PRO A 53 -5.84 6.37 -18.53
C PRO A 53 -5.87 6.87 -17.08
N LEU A 54 -7.06 7.11 -16.52
CA LEU A 54 -7.25 7.53 -15.13
C LEU A 54 -6.76 6.49 -14.10
N GLY A 55 -7.01 5.20 -14.37
CA GLY A 55 -6.58 4.11 -13.50
C GLY A 55 -5.06 3.95 -13.50
N ARG A 56 -4.43 4.13 -14.67
CA ARG A 56 -2.96 4.14 -14.78
C ARG A 56 -2.33 5.32 -14.05
N THR A 57 -2.87 6.52 -14.18
CA THR A 57 -2.32 7.70 -13.49
C THR A 57 -2.42 7.55 -11.98
N LEU A 58 -3.55 7.06 -11.47
CA LEU A 58 -3.74 6.87 -10.03
C LEU A 58 -2.86 5.74 -9.49
N ALA A 59 -2.75 4.62 -10.21
CA ALA A 59 -1.82 3.54 -9.85
C ALA A 59 -0.36 4.04 -9.84
N GLY A 60 0.04 4.82 -10.84
CA GLY A 60 1.35 5.44 -10.92
C GLY A 60 1.64 6.34 -9.72
N LEU A 61 0.66 7.15 -9.30
CA LEU A 61 0.79 8.00 -8.11
C LEU A 61 1.00 7.17 -6.83
N ILE A 62 0.26 6.08 -6.67
CA ILE A 62 0.40 5.16 -5.51
C ILE A 62 1.79 4.51 -5.51
N PHE A 63 2.27 4.03 -6.66
CA PHE A 63 3.61 3.47 -6.76
C PHE A 63 4.70 4.51 -6.48
N ALA A 64 4.51 5.77 -6.92
CA ALA A 64 5.44 6.85 -6.60
C ALA A 64 5.53 7.10 -5.09
N VAL A 65 4.40 7.08 -4.37
CA VAL A 65 4.37 7.20 -2.90
C VAL A 65 5.09 6.03 -2.24
N VAL A 66 4.83 4.80 -2.69
CA VAL A 66 5.51 3.60 -2.18
C VAL A 66 7.03 3.71 -2.38
N LEU A 67 7.49 4.04 -3.58
CA LEU A 67 8.90 4.21 -3.88
C LEU A 67 9.55 5.33 -3.07
N ALA A 68 8.87 6.47 -2.91
CA ALA A 68 9.36 7.58 -2.09
C ALA A 68 9.51 7.16 -0.61
N THR A 69 8.55 6.40 -0.09
CA THR A 69 8.59 5.91 1.30
C THR A 69 9.75 4.93 1.52
N ILE A 70 9.91 3.95 0.62
CA ILE A 70 11.02 2.98 0.68
C ILE A 70 12.37 3.71 0.52
N GLY A 71 12.47 4.59 -0.48
CA GLY A 71 13.68 5.36 -0.78
C GLY A 71 14.11 6.22 0.40
N TRP A 72 13.17 6.88 1.07
CA TRP A 72 13.44 7.65 2.29
C TRP A 72 13.96 6.76 3.42
N GLY A 73 13.30 5.63 3.68
CA GLY A 73 13.73 4.68 4.72
C GLY A 73 15.14 4.15 4.48
N VAL A 74 15.43 3.71 3.25
CA VAL A 74 16.75 3.23 2.85
C VAL A 74 17.79 4.34 2.92
N SER A 75 17.49 5.54 2.42
CA SER A 75 18.39 6.69 2.46
C SER A 75 18.76 7.07 3.89
N GLY A 76 17.79 7.05 4.82
CA GLY A 76 18.06 7.25 6.25
C GLY A 76 19.08 6.24 6.79
N ILE A 77 18.89 4.94 6.50
CA ILE A 77 19.81 3.88 6.94
C ILE A 77 21.21 4.09 6.34
N VAL A 78 21.30 4.43 5.06
CA VAL A 78 22.59 4.55 4.35
C VAL A 78 23.33 5.84 4.71
N ASN A 79 22.62 6.95 4.91
CA ASN A 79 23.21 8.26 5.14
C ASN A 79 23.60 8.51 6.60
N HIS A 80 23.28 7.59 7.52
CA HIS A 80 23.65 7.66 8.94
C HIS A 80 24.98 6.93 9.23
N ARG A 81 25.97 7.05 8.34
CA ARG A 81 27.35 6.61 8.63
C ARG A 81 28.02 7.47 9.68
#